data_AF-A0A811ZJK2-F1
#
_entry.id   AF-A0A811ZJK2-F1
#
_cell.length_a   1.000
_cell.length_b   1.000
_cell.length_c   1.000
_cell.angle_alpha   90.00
_cell.angle_beta   90.00
_cell.angle_gamma   90.00
#
_symmetry.space_group_name_H-M   'P 1'
#
loop_
_entity.id
_entity.type
_entity.pdbx_description
1 polymer ?
#
loop_
_entity_poly.entity_id
_entity_poly.type
_entity_poly.pdbx_seq_one_letter_code
_entity_poly.pdbx_strand_id
1 'polypeptide(L)'
;MRRHPEAARGAEPKSPARGLRRTLPGTSATTLTHGPLAGLPEGAPGPAAPAAAPDIRATAAAAPPPGNPGDHPKPRPRASLWLPRGPAPLARSGRAGGQAGWRLGAHARRAGGGASRTQAMERPLAAPRLPPHGPGTPALSVVDMHTGGEPLRIVLAGCPEVAGPTLLAKRRYMRQHLDHLRRRLLFEPRGHRDMYGAVLVPSELPDAHLGVLFLHNEGYSSMCGHAVLALGRFALDFGLVPAPPAGAREARVNIHCPCGLVAAFVECEHGRSRGPVRFHSVPAFALATDLLVNIPGHGKMAVDIAYGGAFYAFVSAEKLGLDVCSAKTRDLVDAASTVTEAVKAQFKINHPESEDLSFLYGTILTDGKDTYSEEPTTNICVFADEQVDRSPTGSGVTARIALQYHKGLLELNQTRAFKSSATGSVFTGKAVREAKCGDFKAVIVEVSGQAHYTGTASFIVEDDDPLRDGFLLK
;
A
#
# COMPACT_ATOMS: atom_id res chain seq x y z
N MET A 1 -53.70 28.46 -20.76
CA MET A 1 -53.08 29.62 -21.43
C MET A 1 -52.02 29.12 -22.41
N ARG A 2 -52.01 29.68 -23.63
CA ARG A 2 -50.91 29.91 -24.61
C ARG A 2 -49.53 29.28 -24.36
N ARG A 3 -48.76 28.80 -25.37
CA ARG A 3 -48.99 28.41 -26.79
C ARG A 3 -47.70 27.75 -27.32
N HIS A 4 -47.80 26.76 -28.22
CA HIS A 4 -46.70 26.28 -29.11
C HIS A 4 -46.39 27.32 -30.22
N PRO A 5 -45.24 27.27 -30.94
CA PRO A 5 -44.92 26.33 -32.06
C PRO A 5 -43.63 25.47 -31.79
N GLU A 6 -43.32 24.31 -32.40
CA GLU A 6 -43.20 23.88 -33.83
C GLU A 6 -42.03 24.52 -34.60
N ALA A 7 -41.28 23.88 -35.51
CA ALA A 7 -41.22 22.52 -36.10
C ALA A 7 -39.74 22.24 -36.53
N ALA A 8 -39.14 21.04 -36.49
CA ALA A 8 -39.28 19.81 -37.31
C ALA A 8 -38.78 19.88 -38.78
N ARG A 9 -38.17 18.76 -39.26
CA ARG A 9 -37.58 18.45 -40.61
C ARG A 9 -36.13 18.95 -40.81
N GLY A 10 -35.19 18.21 -41.44
CA GLY A 10 -35.20 16.81 -41.92
C GLY A 10 -34.04 16.49 -42.91
N ALA A 11 -33.84 15.20 -43.21
CA ALA A 11 -33.11 14.62 -44.36
C ALA A 11 -31.56 14.70 -44.47
N GLU A 12 -30.91 13.54 -44.28
CA GLU A 12 -29.86 13.04 -45.19
C GLU A 12 -30.46 12.79 -46.59
N PRO A 13 -29.72 12.89 -47.74
CA PRO A 13 -28.82 11.79 -48.13
C PRO A 13 -27.64 12.05 -49.12
N LYS A 14 -26.73 11.07 -49.16
CA LYS A 14 -25.96 10.53 -50.32
C LYS A 14 -24.88 11.37 -51.05
N SER A 15 -23.70 10.76 -51.09
CA SER A 15 -22.64 10.94 -52.10
C SER A 15 -23.01 10.34 -53.47
N PRO A 16 -22.43 10.85 -54.57
CA PRO A 16 -22.12 10.07 -55.78
C PRO A 16 -20.61 10.01 -56.08
N ALA A 17 -20.23 9.08 -56.95
CA ALA A 17 -18.83 8.67 -57.22
C ALA A 17 -18.38 8.88 -58.69
N ARG A 18 -17.12 8.47 -58.98
CA ARG A 18 -16.37 8.45 -60.26
C ARG A 18 -15.66 9.78 -60.63
N GLY A 19 -14.45 9.80 -61.22
CA GLY A 19 -13.46 8.72 -61.44
C GLY A 19 -12.71 8.82 -62.79
N LEU A 20 -11.38 8.71 -62.79
CA LEU A 20 -10.44 8.58 -63.94
C LEU A 20 -9.05 8.18 -63.34
N ARG A 21 -8.42 7.01 -63.58
CA ARG A 21 -7.58 6.59 -64.74
C ARG A 21 -6.74 7.76 -65.31
N ARG A 22 -5.41 7.72 -65.48
CA ARG A 22 -4.29 6.72 -65.56
C ARG A 22 -3.02 7.38 -64.92
N THR A 23 -1.77 6.85 -64.83
CA THR A 23 -1.04 5.67 -65.38
C THR A 23 0.12 5.28 -64.43
N LEU A 24 0.80 4.15 -64.69
CA LEU A 24 2.20 3.85 -64.29
C LEU A 24 3.09 3.87 -65.56
N PRO A 25 4.43 4.09 -65.46
CA PRO A 25 5.37 2.96 -65.32
C PRO A 25 6.63 3.27 -64.49
N GLY A 26 7.50 2.26 -64.24
CA GLY A 26 8.91 2.52 -63.89
C GLY A 26 9.54 1.64 -62.79
N THR A 27 9.53 0.32 -62.93
CA THR A 27 10.44 -0.56 -62.16
C THR A 27 11.86 -0.50 -62.72
N SER A 28 12.87 -0.41 -61.84
CA SER A 28 14.27 -0.68 -62.19
C SER A 28 14.90 -1.56 -61.11
N ALA A 29 15.13 -2.82 -61.45
CA ALA A 29 15.94 -3.75 -60.66
C ALA A 29 17.29 -3.92 -61.36
N THR A 30 18.38 -3.92 -60.61
CA THR A 30 19.73 -4.18 -61.14
C THR A 30 20.21 -5.53 -60.60
N THR A 31 20.36 -6.50 -61.50
CA THR A 31 20.95 -7.81 -61.21
C THR A 31 22.25 -7.93 -61.99
N LEU A 32 23.35 -8.30 -61.33
CA LEU A 32 24.53 -8.86 -61.98
C LEU A 32 25.09 -10.01 -61.12
N THR A 33 25.68 -11.00 -61.79
CA THR A 33 25.81 -12.39 -61.32
C THR A 33 27.21 -12.96 -61.51
N HIS A 34 27.63 -13.87 -60.60
CA HIS A 34 28.78 -14.82 -60.66
C HIS A 34 30.20 -14.24 -60.90
N GLY A 35 31.33 -14.77 -60.42
CA GLY A 35 31.77 -15.95 -59.62
C GLY A 35 33.33 -16.03 -59.73
N PRO A 36 34.08 -17.10 -59.36
CA PRO A 36 33.77 -18.27 -58.51
C PRO A 36 34.91 -18.71 -57.51
N LEU A 37 34.60 -19.71 -56.66
CA LEU A 37 35.44 -20.84 -56.15
C LEU A 37 36.89 -20.69 -55.61
N ALA A 38 37.06 -21.00 -54.31
CA ALA A 38 38.05 -21.91 -53.64
C ALA A 38 38.07 -21.60 -52.11
N GLY A 39 38.28 -22.51 -51.14
CA GLY A 39 38.39 -23.96 -51.07
C GLY A 39 38.48 -24.40 -49.59
N LEU A 40 38.08 -25.63 -49.25
CA LEU A 40 38.21 -26.21 -47.89
C LEU A 40 39.64 -26.77 -47.67
N PRO A 41 40.14 -26.93 -46.42
CA PRO A 41 39.91 -28.19 -45.69
C PRO A 41 39.66 -28.03 -44.16
N GLU A 42 39.48 -29.18 -43.50
CA GLU A 42 39.01 -29.41 -42.13
C GLU A 42 40.06 -29.15 -41.03
N GLY A 43 39.59 -29.07 -39.77
CA GLY A 43 40.47 -29.16 -38.59
C GLY A 43 39.81 -28.76 -37.26
N ALA A 44 39.20 -29.71 -36.55
CA ALA A 44 38.77 -29.52 -35.16
C ALA A 44 39.89 -29.90 -34.17
N PRO A 45 39.98 -29.22 -33.03
CA PRO A 45 39.90 -29.95 -31.76
C PRO A 45 38.99 -29.27 -30.71
N GLY A 46 38.67 -30.02 -29.65
CA GLY A 46 37.64 -29.72 -28.65
C GLY A 46 37.99 -28.69 -27.55
N PRO A 47 37.15 -28.59 -26.50
CA PRO A 47 37.10 -27.42 -25.62
C PRO A 47 38.20 -27.40 -24.55
N ALA A 48 38.76 -26.21 -24.31
CA ALA A 48 39.67 -25.94 -23.19
C ALA A 48 38.91 -25.61 -21.90
N ALA A 49 39.34 -26.20 -20.79
CA ALA A 49 38.86 -25.92 -19.44
C ALA A 49 39.38 -24.54 -18.93
N PRO A 50 38.70 -23.90 -17.96
CA PRO A 50 39.03 -22.53 -17.55
C PRO A 50 40.33 -22.44 -16.72
N ALA A 51 41.07 -21.36 -16.93
CA ALA A 51 42.27 -21.04 -16.17
C ALA A 51 41.93 -20.60 -14.73
N ALA A 52 42.72 -21.05 -13.76
CA ALA A 52 42.58 -20.68 -12.35
C ALA A 52 43.05 -19.24 -12.08
N ALA A 53 42.31 -18.53 -11.22
CA ALA A 53 42.72 -17.23 -10.67
C ALA A 53 43.71 -17.42 -9.49
N PRO A 54 44.61 -16.45 -9.24
CA PRO A 54 45.69 -16.60 -8.26
C PRO A 54 45.23 -16.44 -6.79
N ASP A 55 45.89 -17.18 -5.90
CA ASP A 55 45.77 -17.08 -4.44
C ASP A 55 46.07 -15.67 -3.91
N ILE A 56 45.13 -15.07 -3.18
CA ILE A 56 45.37 -13.89 -2.34
C ILE A 56 45.34 -14.32 -0.87
N ARG A 57 46.53 -14.50 -0.29
CA ARG A 57 46.69 -14.67 1.16
C ARG A 57 46.35 -13.36 1.89
N ALA A 58 45.15 -13.27 2.47
CA ALA A 58 44.83 -12.24 3.45
C ALA A 58 45.41 -12.61 4.83
N THR A 59 46.21 -11.71 5.40
CA THR A 59 46.81 -11.86 6.73
C THR A 59 45.76 -11.75 7.83
N ALA A 60 45.63 -12.76 8.68
CA ALA A 60 44.79 -12.70 9.88
C ALA A 60 45.44 -11.81 10.94
N ALA A 61 44.76 -10.72 11.34
CA ALA A 61 45.13 -9.92 12.50
C ALA A 61 44.61 -10.60 13.78
N ALA A 62 45.46 -10.75 14.79
CA ALA A 62 45.14 -11.47 16.02
C ALA A 62 44.19 -10.68 16.94
N ALA A 63 43.25 -11.39 17.57
CA ALA A 63 42.41 -10.83 18.63
C ALA A 63 43.17 -10.79 19.98
N PRO A 64 42.95 -9.77 20.82
CA PRO A 64 43.49 -9.74 22.18
C PRO A 64 42.73 -10.69 23.14
N PRO A 65 43.38 -11.16 24.22
CA PRO A 65 42.80 -12.15 25.15
C PRO A 65 41.72 -11.55 26.09
N PRO A 66 40.85 -12.39 26.69
CA PRO A 66 39.74 -11.93 27.53
C PRO A 66 40.19 -11.47 28.93
N GLY A 67 39.64 -10.35 29.39
CA GLY A 67 39.73 -9.89 30.77
C GLY A 67 38.66 -10.52 31.67
N ASN A 68 39.00 -10.75 32.94
CA ASN A 68 38.13 -11.38 33.94
C ASN A 68 36.99 -10.41 34.41
N PRO A 69 35.84 -10.90 34.91
CA PRO A 69 34.66 -10.07 35.13
C PRO A 69 34.69 -9.31 36.47
N GLY A 70 34.28 -8.05 36.45
CA GLY A 70 34.08 -7.21 37.63
C GLY A 70 32.80 -6.37 37.52
N ASP A 71 32.04 -6.36 38.60
CA ASP A 71 30.73 -5.74 38.85
C ASP A 71 30.22 -4.62 37.90
N HIS A 72 29.14 -4.93 37.18
CA HIS A 72 28.15 -3.93 36.75
C HIS A 72 26.71 -4.42 37.05
N PRO A 73 25.80 -3.51 37.47
CA PRO A 73 24.53 -3.90 38.07
C PRO A 73 23.52 -4.43 37.04
N LYS A 74 22.81 -5.49 37.40
CA LYS A 74 21.74 -6.11 36.59
C LYS A 74 20.66 -5.07 36.23
N PRO A 75 20.27 -4.91 34.95
CA PRO A 75 19.10 -4.12 34.60
C PRO A 75 17.84 -4.81 35.13
N ARG A 76 17.01 -4.06 35.86
CA ARG A 76 15.70 -4.54 36.33
C ARG A 76 14.75 -4.71 35.13
N PRO A 77 13.89 -5.75 35.09
CA PRO A 77 12.88 -5.85 34.06
C PRO A 77 11.91 -4.67 34.17
N ARG A 78 11.77 -3.88 33.09
CA ARG A 78 10.70 -2.88 33.00
C ARG A 78 9.38 -3.61 32.80
N ALA A 79 8.50 -3.50 33.79
CA ALA A 79 7.17 -4.07 33.74
C ALA A 79 6.35 -3.51 32.57
N SER A 80 5.49 -4.36 32.03
CA SER A 80 4.49 -4.05 31.01
C SER A 80 3.55 -2.91 31.44
N LEU A 81 3.69 -1.74 30.82
CA LEU A 81 2.70 -0.65 30.86
C LEU A 81 2.48 -0.10 29.45
N TRP A 82 1.59 -0.74 28.71
CA TRP A 82 1.01 -0.20 27.46
C TRP A 82 -0.52 -0.32 27.51
N LEU A 83 -1.13 0.55 28.30
CA LEU A 83 -2.56 0.85 28.22
C LEU A 83 -2.73 2.37 28.34
N PRO A 84 -3.15 3.09 27.28
CA PRO A 84 -3.50 4.49 27.42
C PRO A 84 -4.77 4.61 28.26
N ARG A 85 -4.73 5.41 29.33
CA ARG A 85 -5.95 5.83 30.03
C ARG A 85 -6.70 6.81 29.12
N GLY A 86 -7.93 6.46 28.75
CA GLY A 86 -8.79 7.33 27.93
C GLY A 86 -9.12 8.66 28.63
N PRO A 87 -9.52 9.69 27.86
CA PRO A 87 -9.80 11.02 28.41
C PRO A 87 -11.05 11.02 29.29
N ALA A 88 -10.95 11.64 30.47
CA ALA A 88 -12.09 11.85 31.36
C ALA A 88 -12.99 13.00 30.85
N PRO A 89 -14.33 12.90 30.98
CA PRO A 89 -15.25 13.94 30.51
C PRO A 89 -15.25 15.16 31.45
N LEU A 90 -15.33 16.35 30.84
CA LEU A 90 -15.40 17.64 31.53
C LEU A 90 -16.75 17.82 32.27
N ALA A 91 -16.68 18.13 33.56
CA ALA A 91 -17.86 18.41 34.38
C ALA A 91 -18.50 19.77 34.02
N ARG A 92 -19.82 19.78 33.78
CA ARG A 92 -20.61 21.02 33.69
C ARG A 92 -21.04 21.47 35.09
N SER A 93 -20.79 22.74 35.41
CA SER A 93 -21.26 23.38 36.64
C SER A 93 -22.75 23.69 36.59
N GLY A 94 -23.54 23.11 37.51
CA GLY A 94 -24.92 23.53 37.77
C GLY A 94 -24.99 24.52 38.94
N ARG A 95 -25.79 25.59 38.80
CA ARG A 95 -26.26 26.41 39.93
C ARG A 95 -27.79 26.32 40.02
N ALA A 96 -28.29 26.31 41.25
CA ALA A 96 -29.70 26.10 41.58
C ALA A 96 -30.53 27.39 41.59
N GLY A 97 -31.85 27.26 41.56
CA GLY A 97 -32.79 28.33 41.90
C GLY A 97 -34.26 27.92 41.73
N GLY A 98 -35.12 28.30 42.69
CA GLY A 98 -36.58 28.36 42.53
C GLY A 98 -37.40 27.29 43.27
N GLN A 99 -38.17 27.72 44.26
CA GLN A 99 -39.23 26.93 44.93
C GLN A 99 -40.64 27.43 44.52
N ALA A 100 -41.65 26.67 44.95
CA ALA A 100 -43.10 26.94 44.94
C ALA A 100 -43.81 26.91 43.56
N GLY A 101 -45.03 26.37 43.41
CA GLY A 101 -45.88 25.66 44.38
C GLY A 101 -47.33 26.16 44.38
N TRP A 102 -48.26 25.42 43.77
CA TRP A 102 -49.72 25.62 43.88
C TRP A 102 -50.47 24.28 43.86
N ARG A 103 -51.69 24.27 44.43
CA ARG A 103 -52.54 23.09 44.66
C ARG A 103 -53.86 23.16 43.86
N LEU A 104 -54.54 22.01 43.83
CA LEU A 104 -55.99 21.76 43.65
C LEU A 104 -56.55 21.68 42.21
N GLY A 105 -57.42 20.67 42.02
CA GLY A 105 -58.14 20.38 40.78
C GLY A 105 -58.46 18.90 40.63
N ALA A 106 -59.49 18.40 41.32
CA ALA A 106 -59.93 17.00 41.21
C ALA A 106 -61.07 16.85 40.19
N HIS A 107 -61.12 15.73 39.46
CA HIS A 107 -62.37 15.02 39.13
C HIS A 107 -62.09 13.62 38.57
N ALA A 108 -62.96 12.67 38.88
CA ALA A 108 -62.83 11.26 38.50
C ALA A 108 -63.73 10.88 37.30
N ARG A 109 -63.34 9.83 36.56
CA ARG A 109 -64.27 8.87 35.96
C ARG A 109 -63.54 7.57 35.55
N ARG A 110 -64.22 6.43 35.75
CA ARG A 110 -63.77 5.07 35.34
C ARG A 110 -64.03 4.83 33.85
N ALA A 111 -63.17 4.03 33.19
CA ALA A 111 -63.58 3.01 32.21
C ALA A 111 -62.39 2.14 31.78
N GLY A 112 -62.67 0.90 31.33
CA GLY A 112 -61.84 0.17 30.37
C GLY A 112 -60.69 -0.68 30.94
N GLY A 113 -60.85 -2.00 30.91
CA GLY A 113 -59.73 -2.92 31.08
C GLY A 113 -58.86 -3.00 29.83
N GLY A 114 -57.55 -3.15 30.02
CA GLY A 114 -56.58 -3.32 28.95
C GLY A 114 -55.21 -3.66 29.53
N ALA A 115 -54.86 -4.95 29.57
CA ALA A 115 -53.57 -5.41 30.06
C ALA A 115 -52.46 -5.07 29.03
N SER A 116 -51.92 -3.85 29.10
CA SER A 116 -50.86 -3.42 28.20
C SER A 116 -49.53 -4.12 28.54
N ARG A 117 -49.18 -5.13 27.74
CA ARG A 117 -47.81 -5.70 27.68
C ARG A 117 -46.83 -4.67 27.11
N THR A 118 -46.42 -3.69 27.91
CA THR A 118 -45.37 -2.72 27.56
C THR A 118 -44.51 -2.35 28.77
N GLN A 119 -43.90 -3.36 29.39
CA GLN A 119 -42.73 -3.20 30.27
C GLN A 119 -41.57 -4.07 29.75
N ALA A 120 -41.05 -3.68 28.59
CA ALA A 120 -39.77 -4.15 28.07
C ALA A 120 -39.06 -2.96 27.41
N MET A 121 -37.74 -2.89 27.61
CA MET A 121 -36.81 -1.93 26.98
C MET A 121 -36.76 -0.49 27.52
N GLU A 122 -36.68 -0.30 28.84
CA GLU A 122 -36.01 0.87 29.46
C GLU A 122 -34.97 0.45 30.52
N ARG A 123 -34.10 -0.49 30.16
CA ARG A 123 -32.78 -0.60 30.80
C ARG A 123 -31.76 0.06 29.87
N PRO A 124 -31.01 1.07 30.33
CA PRO A 124 -29.85 1.55 29.59
C PRO A 124 -28.95 0.37 29.27
N LEU A 125 -28.48 0.26 28.02
CA LEU A 125 -27.42 -0.69 27.69
C LEU A 125 -26.22 -0.37 28.59
N ALA A 126 -25.91 -1.29 29.49
CA ALA A 126 -24.73 -1.19 30.34
C ALA A 126 -23.48 -1.06 29.47
N ALA A 127 -22.40 -0.50 30.03
CA ALA A 127 -21.14 -0.31 29.31
C ALA A 127 -20.77 -1.59 28.53
N PRO A 128 -20.42 -1.48 27.23
CA PRO A 128 -20.45 -2.60 26.30
C PRO A 128 -19.53 -3.73 26.76
N ARG A 129 -20.12 -4.78 27.30
CA ARG A 129 -19.44 -6.05 27.58
C ARG A 129 -19.18 -6.73 26.24
N LEU A 130 -17.95 -7.21 26.04
CA LEU A 130 -17.63 -8.03 24.88
C LEU A 130 -18.56 -9.27 24.84
N PRO A 131 -19.06 -9.67 23.66
CA PRO A 131 -19.66 -10.98 23.43
C PRO A 131 -18.83 -12.15 24.01
N PRO A 132 -19.46 -13.33 24.22
CA PRO A 132 -18.73 -14.56 24.53
C PRO A 132 -17.58 -14.79 23.56
N HIS A 133 -16.46 -15.29 24.07
CA HIS A 133 -15.27 -15.61 23.28
C HIS A 133 -14.42 -16.64 24.03
N GLY A 134 -13.66 -17.43 23.27
CA GLY A 134 -12.79 -18.45 23.85
C GLY A 134 -11.72 -17.81 24.75
N PRO A 135 -11.46 -18.34 25.97
CA PRO A 135 -10.47 -17.77 26.88
C PRO A 135 -9.03 -17.83 26.33
N GLY A 136 -8.79 -18.67 25.33
CA GLY A 136 -7.53 -18.75 24.58
C GLY A 136 -7.43 -17.85 23.35
N THR A 137 -8.51 -17.13 22.97
CA THR A 137 -8.54 -16.24 21.80
C THR A 137 -8.87 -14.81 22.22
N PRO A 138 -7.86 -13.95 22.48
CA PRO A 138 -8.08 -12.56 22.86
C PRO A 138 -8.86 -11.78 21.80
N ALA A 139 -9.74 -10.88 22.26
CA ALA A 139 -10.40 -9.93 21.37
C ALA A 139 -9.36 -8.98 20.73
N LEU A 140 -9.44 -8.81 19.43
CA LEU A 140 -8.52 -7.98 18.64
C LEU A 140 -9.09 -6.56 18.51
N SER A 141 -8.64 -5.64 19.35
CA SER A 141 -9.01 -4.23 19.26
C SER A 141 -8.23 -3.52 18.16
N VAL A 142 -8.92 -2.72 17.35
CA VAL A 142 -8.35 -2.00 16.21
C VAL A 142 -8.83 -0.55 16.13
N VAL A 143 -8.05 0.27 15.43
CA VAL A 143 -8.54 1.51 14.80
C VAL A 143 -8.43 1.36 13.29
N ASP A 144 -9.51 1.68 12.58
CA ASP A 144 -9.54 1.67 11.13
C ASP A 144 -9.35 3.10 10.60
N MET A 145 -8.58 3.21 9.53
CA MET A 145 -8.29 4.42 8.77
C MET A 145 -8.50 4.17 7.27
N HIS A 146 -8.46 5.23 6.47
CA HIS A 146 -8.21 5.13 5.04
C HIS A 146 -7.32 6.27 4.55
N THR A 147 -6.56 6.02 3.48
CA THR A 147 -5.74 7.04 2.79
C THR A 147 -6.05 6.96 1.31
N GLY A 148 -6.60 8.03 0.72
CA GLY A 148 -7.08 8.00 -0.67
C GLY A 148 -8.22 7.00 -0.95
N GLY A 149 -8.82 6.40 0.08
CA GLY A 149 -9.85 5.37 -0.04
C GLY A 149 -9.35 3.95 0.22
N GLU A 150 -8.04 3.72 0.21
CA GLU A 150 -7.47 2.41 0.58
C GLU A 150 -7.49 2.25 2.11
N PRO A 151 -8.10 1.19 2.64
CA PRO A 151 -8.26 1.02 4.09
C PRO A 151 -6.92 0.73 4.77
N LEU A 152 -6.88 0.99 6.08
CA LEU A 152 -5.84 0.46 6.97
C LEU A 152 -6.44 0.12 8.33
N ARG A 153 -6.44 -1.16 8.67
CA ARG A 153 -6.80 -1.69 9.98
C ARG A 153 -5.56 -1.80 10.88
N ILE A 154 -5.41 -0.86 11.82
CA ILE A 154 -4.28 -0.83 12.75
C ILE A 154 -4.65 -1.61 14.02
N VAL A 155 -3.92 -2.67 14.33
CA VAL A 155 -4.14 -3.49 15.53
C VAL A 155 -3.58 -2.78 16.76
N LEU A 156 -4.44 -2.54 17.75
CA LEU A 156 -4.12 -1.86 19.00
C LEU A 156 -3.84 -2.84 20.15
N ALA A 157 -4.58 -3.94 20.22
CA ALA A 157 -4.48 -4.93 21.29
C ALA A 157 -4.96 -6.32 20.84
N GLY A 158 -4.64 -7.35 21.64
CA GLY A 158 -5.04 -8.74 21.41
C GLY A 158 -4.12 -9.55 20.50
N CYS A 159 -3.17 -8.90 19.80
CA CYS A 159 -2.12 -9.61 19.08
C CYS A 159 -1.14 -10.27 20.09
N PRO A 160 -0.82 -11.57 19.96
CA PRO A 160 0.20 -12.23 20.76
C PRO A 160 1.60 -11.71 20.40
N GLU A 161 2.59 -12.03 21.22
CA GLU A 161 3.97 -11.61 20.99
C GLU A 161 4.52 -12.16 19.66
N VAL A 162 5.08 -11.25 18.86
CA VAL A 162 5.71 -11.58 17.57
C VAL A 162 7.21 -11.72 17.78
N ALA A 163 7.68 -12.97 17.90
CA ALA A 163 9.08 -13.28 18.13
C ALA A 163 9.97 -12.99 16.90
N GLY A 164 11.21 -12.59 17.15
CA GLY A 164 12.23 -12.44 16.11
C GLY A 164 13.23 -11.30 16.41
N PRO A 165 14.53 -11.48 16.15
CA PRO A 165 15.55 -10.46 16.43
C PRO A 165 15.47 -9.26 15.48
N THR A 166 14.94 -9.45 14.27
CA THR A 166 14.77 -8.39 13.27
C THR A 166 13.32 -8.26 12.80
N LEU A 167 12.93 -7.13 12.22
CA LEU A 167 11.58 -6.92 11.69
C LEU A 167 11.23 -7.93 10.59
N LEU A 168 12.19 -8.29 9.73
CA LEU A 168 12.02 -9.36 8.74
C LEU A 168 11.86 -10.75 9.40
N ALA A 169 12.58 -11.03 10.48
CA ALA A 169 12.36 -12.25 11.25
C ALA A 169 10.96 -12.29 11.89
N LYS A 170 10.47 -11.15 12.41
CA LYS A 170 9.10 -11.00 12.93
C LYS A 170 8.04 -11.19 11.84
N ARG A 171 8.25 -10.66 10.62
CA ARG A 171 7.40 -10.92 9.45
C ARG A 171 7.34 -12.42 9.12
N ARG A 172 8.50 -13.10 9.10
CA ARG A 172 8.56 -14.55 8.86
C ARG A 172 7.84 -15.34 9.96
N TYR A 173 8.06 -14.99 11.23
CA TYR A 173 7.37 -15.61 12.38
C TYR A 173 5.85 -15.46 12.29
N MET A 174 5.34 -14.25 12.00
CA MET A 174 3.90 -14.05 11.81
C MET A 174 3.35 -14.95 10.70
N ARG A 175 4.00 -14.98 9.53
CA ARG A 175 3.58 -15.82 8.40
C ARG A 175 3.60 -17.32 8.72
N GLN A 176 4.56 -17.78 9.51
CA GLN A 176 4.75 -19.20 9.83
C GLN A 176 3.87 -19.70 10.99
N HIS A 177 3.53 -18.83 11.96
CA HIS A 177 2.90 -19.25 13.21
C HIS A 177 1.59 -18.50 13.54
N LEU A 178 1.36 -17.30 12.98
CA LEU A 178 0.27 -16.40 13.34
C LEU A 178 -0.62 -15.96 12.16
N ASP A 179 -0.53 -16.61 11.00
CA ASP A 179 -1.31 -16.22 9.80
C ASP A 179 -2.84 -16.26 10.03
N HIS A 180 -3.30 -17.09 10.97
CA HIS A 180 -4.70 -17.09 11.41
C HIS A 180 -5.18 -15.71 11.89
N LEU A 181 -4.32 -14.87 12.47
CA LEU A 181 -4.67 -13.49 12.86
C LEU A 181 -4.88 -12.59 11.65
N ARG A 182 -4.03 -12.72 10.62
CA ARG A 182 -4.16 -11.99 9.37
C ARG A 182 -5.50 -12.33 8.71
N ARG A 183 -5.79 -13.64 8.56
CA ARG A 183 -7.06 -14.11 7.99
C ARG A 183 -8.25 -13.60 8.82
N ARG A 184 -8.25 -13.76 10.14
CA ARG A 184 -9.28 -13.21 11.06
C ARG A 184 -9.53 -11.71 10.91
N LEU A 185 -8.47 -10.91 10.71
CA LEU A 185 -8.59 -9.45 10.66
C LEU A 185 -9.00 -8.90 9.29
N LEU A 186 -8.62 -9.58 8.21
CA LEU A 186 -8.75 -9.09 6.85
C LEU A 186 -9.83 -9.81 6.04
N PHE A 187 -10.07 -11.10 6.26
CA PHE A 187 -11.04 -11.88 5.49
C PHE A 187 -12.48 -11.63 5.95
N GLU A 188 -13.44 -11.96 5.09
CA GLU A 188 -14.85 -12.01 5.48
C GLU A 188 -15.03 -13.04 6.61
N PRO A 189 -15.92 -12.81 7.59
CA PRO A 189 -16.91 -11.74 7.66
C PRO A 189 -16.43 -10.45 8.39
N ARG A 190 -15.15 -10.37 8.79
CA ARG A 190 -14.62 -9.29 9.64
C ARG A 190 -13.94 -8.17 8.83
N GLY A 191 -13.38 -8.51 7.68
CA GLY A 191 -12.92 -7.60 6.63
C GLY A 191 -13.56 -7.95 5.28
N HIS A 192 -12.80 -7.85 4.20
CA HIS A 192 -13.18 -8.17 2.83
C HIS A 192 -11.91 -8.42 1.98
N ARG A 193 -12.06 -8.90 0.74
CA ARG A 193 -10.94 -9.20 -0.20
C ARG A 193 -9.89 -8.09 -0.34
N ASP A 194 -10.28 -6.85 -0.07
CA ASP A 194 -9.43 -5.66 -0.21
C ASP A 194 -9.14 -4.96 1.13
N MET A 195 -9.27 -5.64 2.26
CA MET A 195 -8.86 -5.09 3.56
C MET A 195 -7.33 -5.13 3.68
N TYR A 196 -6.75 -4.02 4.11
CA TYR A 196 -5.32 -3.90 4.43
C TYR A 196 -5.13 -3.69 5.93
N GLY A 197 -4.07 -4.26 6.52
CA GLY A 197 -3.82 -4.18 7.95
C GLY A 197 -2.38 -3.82 8.33
N ALA A 198 -2.21 -3.40 9.58
CA ALA A 198 -0.92 -3.16 10.22
C ALA A 198 -0.90 -3.72 11.64
N VAL A 199 0.08 -4.56 11.93
CA VAL A 199 0.43 -4.98 13.29
C VAL A 199 1.67 -4.21 13.74
N LEU A 200 1.55 -3.52 14.87
CA LEU A 200 2.64 -2.75 15.47
C LEU A 200 3.53 -3.70 16.28
N VAL A 201 4.85 -3.57 16.12
CA VAL A 201 5.85 -4.39 16.83
C VAL A 201 7.04 -3.55 17.28
N PRO A 202 7.79 -3.99 18.32
CA PRO A 202 9.06 -3.37 18.66
C PRO A 202 10.06 -3.46 17.49
N SER A 203 10.75 -2.36 17.22
CA SER A 203 11.85 -2.30 16.26
C SER A 203 13.18 -2.63 16.93
N GLU A 204 14.08 -3.30 16.21
CA GLU A 204 15.50 -3.45 16.57
C GLU A 204 16.35 -2.22 16.23
N LEU A 205 15.87 -1.35 15.34
CA LEU A 205 16.52 -0.08 15.01
C LEU A 205 16.23 0.96 16.10
N PRO A 206 17.26 1.57 16.73
CA PRO A 206 17.08 2.51 17.84
C PRO A 206 16.42 3.83 17.41
N ASP A 207 16.57 4.24 16.15
CA ASP A 207 15.99 5.48 15.60
C ASP A 207 14.52 5.34 15.21
N ALA A 208 13.93 4.14 15.28
CA ALA A 208 12.54 3.89 14.92
C ALA A 208 11.62 4.08 16.12
N HIS A 209 10.57 4.88 15.97
CA HIS A 209 9.56 5.05 17.01
C HIS A 209 8.58 3.86 17.07
N LEU A 210 8.35 3.20 15.93
CA LEU A 210 7.52 2.01 15.81
C LEU A 210 8.04 1.10 14.68
N GLY A 211 7.98 -0.21 14.88
CA GLY A 211 8.04 -1.20 13.80
C GLY A 211 6.64 -1.59 13.35
N VAL A 212 6.48 -1.91 12.06
CA VAL A 212 5.19 -2.33 11.51
C VAL A 212 5.31 -3.55 10.61
N LEU A 213 4.33 -4.45 10.73
CA LEU A 213 4.13 -5.59 9.84
C LEU A 213 2.82 -5.38 9.08
N PHE A 214 2.95 -5.17 7.78
CA PHE A 214 1.83 -4.93 6.86
C PHE A 214 1.14 -6.23 6.45
N LEU A 215 -0.18 -6.21 6.39
CA LEU A 215 -1.06 -7.34 6.12
C LEU A 215 -1.94 -7.07 4.89
N HIS A 216 -2.12 -8.06 4.03
CA HIS A 216 -3.06 -8.02 2.89
C HIS A 216 -3.68 -9.41 2.65
N ASN A 217 -4.52 -9.52 1.61
CA ASN A 217 -5.35 -10.71 1.37
C ASN A 217 -4.55 -12.01 1.12
N GLU A 218 -3.39 -11.93 0.48
CA GLU A 218 -2.49 -13.06 0.24
C GLU A 218 -1.49 -13.30 1.39
N GLY A 219 -1.11 -12.26 2.14
CA GLY A 219 -0.02 -12.38 3.11
C GLY A 219 0.49 -11.05 3.69
N TYR A 220 1.80 -10.85 3.60
CA TYR A 220 2.54 -9.80 4.31
C TYR A 220 3.40 -8.97 3.36
N SER A 221 3.21 -7.65 3.33
CA SER A 221 3.95 -6.75 2.42
C SER A 221 5.35 -6.37 2.95
N SER A 222 6.20 -5.87 2.05
CA SER A 222 7.47 -5.22 2.36
C SER A 222 7.34 -3.73 2.70
N MET A 223 6.44 -3.01 2.04
CA MET A 223 6.19 -1.58 2.21
C MET A 223 4.75 -1.26 1.81
N CYS A 224 4.17 -0.22 2.41
CA CYS A 224 2.83 0.21 2.08
C CYS A 224 2.69 1.73 2.25
N GLY A 225 2.74 2.48 1.14
CA GLY A 225 2.82 3.94 1.20
C GLY A 225 1.56 4.62 1.74
N HIS A 226 0.36 4.14 1.39
CA HIS A 226 -0.89 4.68 1.93
C HIS A 226 -1.00 4.42 3.44
N ALA A 227 -0.47 3.28 3.91
CA ALA A 227 -0.43 2.92 5.31
C ALA A 227 0.61 3.72 6.10
N VAL A 228 1.80 4.01 5.53
CA VAL A 228 2.80 4.90 6.15
C VAL A 228 2.21 6.29 6.43
N LEU A 229 1.43 6.84 5.49
CA LEU A 229 0.74 8.12 5.65
C LEU A 229 -0.26 8.09 6.83
N ALA A 230 -1.06 7.02 6.92
CA ALA A 230 -1.99 6.81 8.04
C ALA A 230 -1.25 6.60 9.37
N LEU A 231 -0.20 5.78 9.39
CA LEU A 231 0.58 5.43 10.57
C LEU A 231 1.36 6.61 11.15
N GLY A 232 1.89 7.51 10.32
CA GLY A 232 2.51 8.74 10.80
C GLY A 232 1.50 9.56 11.62
N ARG A 233 0.32 9.81 11.05
CA ARG A 233 -0.78 10.51 11.71
C ARG A 233 -1.24 9.82 13.00
N PHE A 234 -1.47 8.50 12.92
CA PHE A 234 -1.85 7.68 14.06
C PHE A 234 -0.82 7.72 15.20
N ALA A 235 0.47 7.59 14.89
CA ALA A 235 1.53 7.58 15.89
C ALA A 235 1.65 8.93 16.64
N LEU A 236 1.39 10.05 15.96
CA LEU A 236 1.29 11.36 16.61
C LEU A 236 0.03 11.46 17.48
N ASP A 237 -1.16 11.20 16.91
CA ASP A 237 -2.45 11.38 17.59
C ASP A 237 -2.61 10.49 18.83
N PHE A 238 -2.04 9.29 18.83
CA PHE A 238 -2.06 8.34 19.95
C PHE A 238 -0.86 8.47 20.90
N GLY A 239 0.04 9.44 20.68
CA GLY A 239 1.19 9.69 21.56
C GLY A 239 2.24 8.57 21.56
N LEU A 240 2.39 7.85 20.45
CA LEU A 240 3.43 6.83 20.25
C LEU A 240 4.79 7.43 19.90
N VAL A 241 4.85 8.74 19.62
CA VAL A 241 6.07 9.53 19.46
C VAL A 241 6.17 10.61 20.53
N PRO A 242 7.37 11.13 20.82
CA PRO A 242 7.51 12.33 21.64
C PRO A 242 6.66 13.48 21.07
N ALA A 243 5.95 14.19 21.95
CA ALA A 243 5.17 15.36 21.54
C ALA A 243 6.10 16.40 20.87
N PRO A 244 5.71 16.96 19.71
CA PRO A 244 6.55 17.94 19.03
C PRO A 244 6.67 19.22 19.86
N PRO A 245 7.78 19.99 19.74
CA PRO A 245 7.97 21.23 20.48
C PRO A 245 6.83 22.23 20.30
N ALA A 246 6.59 23.08 21.30
CA ALA A 246 5.56 24.12 21.23
C ALA A 246 5.79 25.04 20.01
N GLY A 247 4.75 25.19 19.18
CA GLY A 247 4.82 25.97 17.94
C GLY A 247 5.36 25.22 16.71
N ALA A 248 5.80 23.96 16.84
CA ALA A 248 6.12 23.11 15.70
C ALA A 248 4.88 22.88 14.83
N ARG A 249 5.05 23.03 13.51
CA ARG A 249 4.00 22.80 12.50
C ARG A 249 4.06 21.41 11.87
N GLU A 250 5.08 20.64 12.20
CA GLU A 250 5.30 19.31 11.65
C GLU A 250 6.01 18.42 12.69
N ALA A 251 5.61 17.16 12.78
CA ALA A 251 6.23 16.15 13.63
C ALA A 251 6.82 15.02 12.78
N ARG A 252 8.08 14.65 13.04
CA ARG A 252 8.74 13.54 12.36
C ARG A 252 8.46 12.21 13.08
N VAL A 253 8.02 11.22 12.32
CA VAL A 253 7.74 9.85 12.78
C VAL A 253 8.60 8.88 11.98
N ASN A 254 9.63 8.29 12.61
CA ASN A 254 10.43 7.24 11.99
C ASN A 254 9.71 5.88 12.16
N ILE A 255 9.28 5.30 11.05
CA ILE A 255 8.54 4.03 10.98
C ILE A 255 9.48 2.97 10.38
N HIS A 256 9.78 1.92 11.12
CA HIS A 256 10.52 0.78 10.58
C HIS A 256 9.55 -0.14 9.83
N CYS A 257 9.63 -0.12 8.51
CA CYS A 257 8.91 -1.02 7.59
C CYS A 257 9.80 -2.20 7.22
N PRO A 258 9.26 -3.35 6.75
CA PRO A 258 10.10 -4.49 6.36
C PRO A 258 11.09 -4.19 5.21
N CYS A 259 10.84 -3.15 4.40
CA CYS A 259 11.77 -2.62 3.40
C CYS A 259 12.89 -1.72 3.96
N GLY A 260 12.87 -1.37 5.25
CA GLY A 260 13.78 -0.42 5.90
C GLY A 260 13.07 0.74 6.63
N LEU A 261 13.87 1.69 7.13
CA LEU A 261 13.36 2.84 7.87
C LEU A 261 12.77 3.90 6.93
N VAL A 262 11.52 4.30 7.20
CA VAL A 262 10.78 5.33 6.46
C VAL A 262 10.49 6.50 7.38
N ALA A 263 10.82 7.72 6.96
CA ALA A 263 10.58 8.92 7.75
C ALA A 263 9.29 9.60 7.29
N ALA A 264 8.22 9.47 8.07
CA ALA A 264 7.00 10.25 7.88
C ALA A 264 7.12 11.61 8.57
N PHE A 265 6.44 12.61 8.02
CA PHE A 265 6.36 13.98 8.48
C PHE A 265 4.89 14.38 8.48
N VAL A 266 4.37 14.65 9.68
CA VAL A 266 2.95 14.84 9.96
C VAL A 266 2.74 16.31 10.22
N GLU A 267 2.01 17.02 9.36
CA GLU A 267 1.60 18.39 9.66
C GLU A 267 0.77 18.37 10.97
N CYS A 268 1.05 19.32 11.86
CA CYS A 268 0.49 19.32 13.21
C CYS A 268 0.23 20.71 13.75
N GLU A 269 -0.83 20.83 14.54
CA GLU A 269 -1.19 22.05 15.25
C GLU A 269 -1.53 21.70 16.70
N HIS A 270 -0.93 22.40 17.67
CA HIS A 270 -1.09 22.11 19.11
C HIS A 270 -0.84 20.64 19.49
N GLY A 271 0.15 20.00 18.84
CA GLY A 271 0.55 18.60 19.11
C GLY A 271 -0.40 17.53 18.53
N ARG A 272 -1.43 17.90 17.78
CA ARG A 272 -2.31 16.96 17.05
C ARG A 272 -2.09 17.05 15.56
N SER A 273 -2.30 15.95 14.84
CA SER A 273 -2.23 15.96 13.38
C SER A 273 -3.27 16.89 12.75
N ARG A 274 -2.88 17.52 11.65
CA ARG A 274 -3.76 18.24 10.71
C ARG A 274 -3.23 18.06 9.29
N GLY A 275 -4.09 18.27 8.30
CA GLY A 275 -3.64 18.31 6.90
C GLY A 275 -3.11 16.97 6.36
N PRO A 276 -2.31 17.00 5.29
CA PRO A 276 -1.64 15.84 4.73
C PRO A 276 -0.48 15.35 5.61
N VAL A 277 -0.10 14.10 5.39
CA VAL A 277 1.20 13.55 5.82
C VAL A 277 2.07 13.44 4.58
N ARG A 278 3.38 13.57 4.73
CA ARG A 278 4.36 13.21 3.70
C ARG A 278 5.37 12.22 4.25
N PHE A 279 6.00 11.40 3.42
CA PHE A 279 7.10 10.52 3.86
C PHE A 279 8.27 10.57 2.88
N HIS A 280 9.48 10.37 3.40
CA HIS A 280 10.68 10.08 2.61
C HIS A 280 10.89 8.57 2.56
N SER A 281 10.94 8.03 1.34
CA SER A 281 11.06 6.60 1.06
C SER A 281 12.43 6.02 1.49
N VAL A 282 12.52 4.69 1.47
CA VAL A 282 13.80 4.00 1.27
C VAL A 282 14.35 4.27 -0.15
N PRO A 283 15.63 4.00 -0.45
CA PRO A 283 16.16 4.13 -1.82
C PRO A 283 15.28 3.42 -2.86
N ALA A 284 14.80 4.17 -3.85
CA ALA A 284 13.92 3.72 -4.91
C ALA A 284 14.66 3.79 -6.25
N PHE A 285 14.51 2.78 -7.11
CA PHE A 285 15.31 2.63 -8.33
C PHE A 285 14.56 1.88 -9.43
N ALA A 286 14.93 2.13 -10.69
CA ALA A 286 14.53 1.26 -11.80
C ALA A 286 15.40 -0.02 -11.79
N LEU A 287 14.77 -1.20 -11.78
CA LEU A 287 15.44 -2.50 -11.86
C LEU A 287 15.70 -2.88 -13.31
N ALA A 288 14.71 -2.70 -14.18
CA ALA A 288 14.79 -2.94 -15.61
C ALA A 288 13.87 -1.97 -16.35
N THR A 289 14.31 -1.45 -17.49
CA THR A 289 13.50 -0.60 -18.37
C THR A 289 13.30 -1.26 -19.72
N ASP A 290 12.11 -1.09 -20.29
CA ASP A 290 11.73 -1.56 -21.63
C ASP A 290 11.98 -3.07 -21.83
N LEU A 291 11.81 -3.84 -20.74
CA LEU A 291 11.93 -5.30 -20.71
C LEU A 291 10.85 -5.91 -21.60
N LEU A 292 11.25 -6.63 -22.64
CA LEU A 292 10.32 -7.26 -23.57
C LEU A 292 9.80 -8.60 -23.02
N VAL A 293 8.57 -8.60 -22.52
CA VAL A 293 7.87 -9.76 -21.95
C VAL A 293 6.80 -10.24 -22.92
N ASN A 294 6.64 -11.56 -23.11
CA ASN A 294 5.51 -12.10 -23.86
C ASN A 294 4.29 -12.16 -22.93
N ILE A 295 3.30 -11.31 -23.17
CA ILE A 295 2.04 -11.25 -22.42
C ILE A 295 1.00 -12.11 -23.16
N PRO A 296 0.41 -13.14 -22.52
CA PRO A 296 -0.66 -13.93 -23.10
C PRO A 296 -1.80 -13.04 -23.63
N GLY A 297 -2.30 -13.32 -24.84
CA GLY A 297 -3.35 -12.52 -25.48
C GLY A 297 -2.88 -11.19 -26.12
N HIS A 298 -1.75 -10.60 -25.68
CA HIS A 298 -1.29 -9.29 -26.15
C HIS A 298 0.06 -9.31 -26.90
N GLY A 299 0.79 -10.43 -26.86
CA GLY A 299 2.06 -10.60 -27.58
C GLY A 299 3.26 -10.02 -26.83
N LYS A 300 4.33 -9.66 -27.55
CA LYS A 300 5.58 -9.19 -26.95
C LYS A 300 5.53 -7.69 -26.67
N MET A 301 5.62 -7.30 -25.40
CA MET A 301 5.40 -5.93 -24.94
C MET A 301 6.56 -5.44 -24.06
N ALA A 302 6.88 -4.14 -24.16
CA ALA A 302 7.81 -3.49 -23.25
C ALA A 302 7.13 -3.17 -21.91
N VAL A 303 7.70 -3.68 -20.83
CA VAL A 303 7.31 -3.50 -19.42
C VAL A 303 8.50 -2.89 -18.68
N ASP A 304 8.24 -1.92 -17.81
CA ASP A 304 9.27 -1.41 -16.88
C ASP A 304 9.11 -2.09 -15.52
N ILE A 305 10.22 -2.35 -14.80
CA ILE A 305 10.19 -2.86 -13.43
C ILE A 305 10.99 -1.91 -12.54
N ALA A 306 10.36 -1.41 -11.47
CA ALA A 306 10.99 -0.48 -10.53
C ALA A 306 10.63 -0.81 -9.07
N TYR A 307 11.51 -0.40 -8.17
CA TYR A 307 11.41 -0.60 -6.73
C TYR A 307 11.09 0.71 -6.01
N GLY A 308 10.12 0.66 -5.10
CA GLY A 308 9.74 1.78 -4.22
C GLY A 308 9.44 1.32 -2.80
N GLY A 309 10.25 0.39 -2.27
CA GLY A 309 9.94 -0.39 -1.06
C GLY A 309 9.21 -1.71 -1.36
N ALA A 310 8.65 -1.84 -2.56
CA ALA A 310 8.15 -3.05 -3.18
C ALA A 310 8.43 -2.97 -4.69
N PHE A 311 8.54 -4.11 -5.38
CA PHE A 311 8.71 -4.12 -6.85
C PHE A 311 7.37 -4.11 -7.56
N TYR A 312 7.27 -3.27 -8.60
CA TYR A 312 6.11 -3.19 -9.47
C TYR A 312 6.52 -3.33 -10.93
N ALA A 313 5.68 -4.02 -11.71
CA ALA A 313 5.69 -3.95 -13.16
C ALA A 313 4.82 -2.78 -13.61
N PHE A 314 5.29 -1.97 -14.55
CA PHE A 314 4.58 -0.82 -15.10
C PHE A 314 4.31 -1.03 -16.59
N VAL A 315 3.07 -0.79 -16.99
CA VAL A 315 2.64 -0.82 -18.40
C VAL A 315 1.48 0.15 -18.61
N SER A 316 1.42 0.80 -19.78
CA SER A 316 0.26 1.61 -20.15
C SER A 316 -0.93 0.70 -20.46
N ALA A 317 -2.10 1.02 -19.89
CA ALA A 317 -3.35 0.30 -20.16
C ALA A 317 -3.70 0.31 -21.67
N GLU A 318 -3.35 1.38 -22.39
CA GLU A 318 -3.61 1.53 -23.83
C GLU A 318 -2.95 0.41 -24.64
N LYS A 319 -1.73 0.00 -24.25
CA LYS A 319 -1.00 -1.10 -24.92
C LYS A 319 -1.69 -2.47 -24.73
N LEU A 320 -2.60 -2.58 -23.76
CA LEU A 320 -3.44 -3.75 -23.48
C LEU A 320 -4.85 -3.59 -24.07
N GLY A 321 -5.13 -2.50 -24.80
CA GLY A 321 -6.44 -2.20 -25.37
C GLY A 321 -7.45 -1.62 -24.37
N LEU A 322 -6.98 -1.08 -23.23
CA LEU A 322 -7.80 -0.56 -22.14
C LEU A 322 -7.52 0.92 -21.88
N ASP A 323 -8.49 1.65 -21.33
CA ASP A 323 -8.27 2.96 -20.71
C ASP A 323 -8.42 2.83 -19.20
N VAL A 324 -7.36 3.16 -18.46
CA VAL A 324 -7.34 3.10 -16.99
C VAL A 324 -8.41 3.99 -16.33
N CYS A 325 -8.90 5.02 -17.03
CA CYS A 325 -9.91 5.95 -16.54
C CYS A 325 -11.36 5.49 -16.75
N SER A 326 -11.63 4.58 -17.69
CA SER A 326 -13.00 4.24 -18.12
C SER A 326 -13.30 2.75 -18.32
N ALA A 327 -12.27 1.88 -18.40
CA ALA A 327 -12.46 0.43 -18.41
C ALA A 327 -13.06 -0.07 -17.08
N LYS A 328 -13.73 -1.23 -17.12
CA LYS A 328 -14.26 -1.84 -15.89
C LYS A 328 -13.10 -2.29 -15.02
N THR A 329 -13.27 -2.21 -13.70
CA THR A 329 -12.25 -2.65 -12.73
C THR A 329 -11.84 -4.11 -12.95
N ARG A 330 -12.77 -5.01 -13.32
CA ARG A 330 -12.41 -6.42 -13.60
C ARG A 330 -11.51 -6.56 -14.82
N ASP A 331 -11.81 -5.87 -15.92
CA ASP A 331 -11.00 -5.91 -17.14
C ASP A 331 -9.56 -5.40 -16.88
N LEU A 332 -9.42 -4.36 -16.04
CA LEU A 332 -8.12 -3.85 -15.58
C LEU A 332 -7.39 -4.86 -14.65
N VAL A 333 -8.13 -5.54 -13.77
CA VAL A 333 -7.59 -6.60 -12.92
C VAL A 333 -7.09 -7.78 -13.74
N ASP A 334 -7.89 -8.31 -14.66
CA ASP A 334 -7.52 -9.44 -15.52
C ASP A 334 -6.25 -9.15 -16.33
N ALA A 335 -6.15 -7.94 -16.90
CA ALA A 335 -4.98 -7.51 -17.64
C ALA A 335 -3.73 -7.36 -16.75
N ALA A 336 -3.87 -6.76 -15.56
CA ALA A 336 -2.77 -6.61 -14.61
C ALA A 336 -2.30 -7.94 -13.99
N SER A 337 -3.23 -8.87 -13.69
CA SER A 337 -2.93 -10.24 -13.29
C SER A 337 -2.15 -10.98 -14.38
N THR A 338 -2.60 -10.87 -15.65
CA THR A 338 -1.94 -11.48 -16.81
C THR A 338 -0.50 -10.97 -16.98
N VAL A 339 -0.26 -9.67 -16.82
CA VAL A 339 1.08 -9.08 -16.85
C VAL A 339 1.93 -9.55 -15.67
N THR A 340 1.36 -9.60 -14.47
CA THR A 340 2.04 -10.05 -13.24
C THR A 340 2.59 -11.48 -13.39
N GLU A 341 1.75 -12.41 -13.84
CA GLU A 341 2.17 -13.81 -14.04
C GLU A 341 3.15 -13.96 -15.23
N ALA A 342 2.94 -13.21 -16.31
CA ALA A 342 3.88 -13.20 -17.44
C ALA A 342 5.29 -12.72 -17.04
N VAL A 343 5.38 -11.68 -16.19
CA VAL A 343 6.66 -11.18 -15.64
C VAL A 343 7.28 -12.21 -14.70
N LYS A 344 6.52 -12.76 -13.73
CA LYS A 344 7.01 -13.79 -12.80
C LYS A 344 7.60 -15.00 -13.54
N ALA A 345 6.98 -15.42 -14.65
CA ALA A 345 7.43 -16.57 -15.44
C ALA A 345 8.67 -16.30 -16.31
N GLN A 346 8.94 -15.03 -16.69
CA GLN A 346 9.98 -14.67 -17.66
C GLN A 346 11.14 -13.85 -17.07
N PHE A 347 11.00 -13.29 -15.86
CA PHE A 347 12.00 -12.42 -15.26
C PHE A 347 12.14 -12.65 -13.75
N LYS A 348 13.34 -13.10 -13.33
CA LYS A 348 13.67 -13.28 -11.91
C LYS A 348 14.04 -11.94 -11.29
N ILE A 349 13.17 -11.42 -10.42
CA ILE A 349 13.46 -10.22 -9.61
C ILE A 349 14.45 -10.56 -8.49
N ASN A 350 15.39 -9.66 -8.24
CA ASN A 350 16.29 -9.70 -7.10
C ASN A 350 16.46 -8.30 -6.49
N HIS A 351 16.27 -8.16 -5.18
CA HIS A 351 16.68 -6.98 -4.44
C HIS A 351 18.18 -7.09 -4.12
N PRO A 352 19.00 -6.05 -4.36
CA PRO A 352 20.45 -6.13 -4.20
C PRO A 352 20.90 -6.41 -2.76
N GLU A 353 20.06 -6.09 -1.78
CA GLU A 353 20.42 -6.09 -0.34
C GLU A 353 19.57 -7.06 0.52
N SER A 354 18.54 -7.73 -0.02
CA SER A 354 17.67 -8.61 0.80
C SER A 354 16.80 -9.58 -0.01
N GLU A 355 17.04 -10.88 0.14
CA GLU A 355 16.24 -11.93 -0.51
C GLU A 355 14.75 -11.93 -0.08
N ASP A 356 14.45 -11.57 1.17
CA ASP A 356 13.07 -11.45 1.69
C ASP A 356 12.22 -10.37 0.97
N LEU A 357 12.86 -9.53 0.15
CA LEU A 357 12.27 -8.46 -0.68
C LEU A 357 12.29 -8.78 -2.20
N SER A 358 12.89 -9.90 -2.61
CA SER A 358 13.12 -10.28 -4.03
C SER A 358 11.88 -10.89 -4.72
N PHE A 359 10.77 -10.17 -4.74
CA PHE A 359 9.52 -10.63 -5.37
C PHE A 359 8.73 -9.49 -6.02
N LEU A 360 7.97 -9.81 -7.08
CA LEU A 360 7.03 -8.88 -7.70
C LEU A 360 5.81 -8.72 -6.79
N TYR A 361 5.50 -7.50 -6.37
CA TYR A 361 4.35 -7.21 -5.49
C TYR A 361 3.04 -7.08 -6.28
N GLY A 362 3.12 -6.52 -7.50
CA GLY A 362 1.96 -6.36 -8.37
C GLY A 362 2.29 -5.62 -9.67
N THR A 363 1.25 -5.34 -10.45
CA THR A 363 1.33 -4.55 -11.68
C THR A 363 0.56 -3.24 -11.51
N ILE A 364 1.16 -2.15 -11.97
CA ILE A 364 0.53 -0.82 -12.05
C ILE A 364 0.23 -0.52 -13.51
N LEU A 365 -1.06 -0.44 -13.84
CA LEU A 365 -1.52 0.03 -15.14
C LEU A 365 -1.59 1.56 -15.11
N THR A 366 -0.96 2.21 -16.08
CA THR A 366 -0.90 3.68 -16.19
C THR A 366 -1.72 4.19 -17.38
N ASP A 367 -2.00 5.49 -17.38
CA ASP A 367 -2.53 6.23 -18.54
C ASP A 367 -1.49 6.51 -19.65
N GLY A 368 -0.29 5.93 -19.56
CA GLY A 368 0.81 6.15 -20.51
C GLY A 368 1.45 7.55 -20.47
N LYS A 369 0.95 8.48 -19.65
CA LYS A 369 1.46 9.85 -19.56
C LYS A 369 2.67 9.91 -18.62
N ASP A 370 3.79 9.32 -19.02
CA ASP A 370 5.01 9.30 -18.20
C ASP A 370 5.93 10.51 -18.39
N THR A 371 5.85 11.23 -19.52
CA THR A 371 6.45 12.58 -19.66
C THR A 371 5.80 13.54 -18.66
N TYR A 372 6.59 14.40 -18.01
CA TYR A 372 6.06 15.38 -17.03
C TYR A 372 4.98 16.30 -17.61
N SER A 373 3.95 16.55 -16.80
CA SER A 373 2.89 17.53 -17.00
C SER A 373 2.41 18.05 -15.64
N GLU A 374 1.85 19.25 -15.59
CA GLU A 374 1.16 19.75 -14.38
C GLU A 374 -0.14 18.96 -14.10
N GLU A 375 -0.78 18.44 -15.16
CA GLU A 375 -1.93 17.54 -15.05
C GLU A 375 -1.57 16.23 -14.35
N PRO A 376 -2.39 15.72 -13.41
CA PRO A 376 -2.17 14.44 -12.76
C PRO A 376 -2.18 13.27 -13.75
N THR A 377 -1.17 12.40 -13.67
CA THR A 377 -1.22 11.10 -14.35
C THR A 377 -2.06 10.11 -13.54
N THR A 378 -2.89 9.33 -14.23
CA THR A 378 -3.80 8.35 -13.61
C THR A 378 -3.20 6.94 -13.65
N ASN A 379 -3.44 6.16 -12.60
CA ASN A 379 -3.01 4.76 -12.49
C ASN A 379 -3.93 3.93 -11.59
N ILE A 380 -3.81 2.61 -11.69
CA ILE A 380 -4.39 1.61 -10.80
C ILE A 380 -3.33 0.56 -10.48
N CYS A 381 -3.21 0.17 -9.22
CA CYS A 381 -2.36 -0.94 -8.80
C CYS A 381 -3.21 -2.17 -8.54
N VAL A 382 -2.77 -3.32 -9.08
CA VAL A 382 -3.32 -4.64 -8.80
C VAL A 382 -2.19 -5.47 -8.21
N PHE A 383 -2.39 -5.96 -6.99
CA PHE A 383 -1.34 -6.60 -6.19
C PHE A 383 -1.89 -7.78 -5.38
N ALA A 384 -0.98 -8.61 -4.84
CA ALA A 384 -1.35 -9.80 -4.07
C ALA A 384 -2.36 -10.70 -4.83
N ASP A 385 -3.42 -11.17 -4.17
CA ASP A 385 -4.46 -12.04 -4.73
C ASP A 385 -5.55 -11.25 -5.48
N GLU A 386 -5.10 -10.49 -6.48
CA GLU A 386 -5.85 -9.52 -7.27
C GLU A 386 -6.53 -8.39 -6.44
N GLN A 387 -5.91 -7.96 -5.35
CA GLN A 387 -6.34 -6.77 -4.60
C GLN A 387 -6.13 -5.51 -5.45
N VAL A 388 -7.11 -4.62 -5.45
CA VAL A 388 -7.00 -3.29 -6.11
C VAL A 388 -6.63 -2.25 -5.07
N ASP A 389 -5.63 -1.41 -5.32
CA ASP A 389 -5.40 -0.23 -4.47
C ASP A 389 -6.39 0.89 -4.85
N ARG A 390 -7.16 1.36 -3.86
CA ARG A 390 -8.08 2.50 -4.03
C ARG A 390 -7.33 3.83 -4.05
N SER A 391 -6.14 3.89 -3.48
CA SER A 391 -5.25 5.05 -3.51
C SER A 391 -4.37 5.05 -4.77
N PRO A 392 -3.58 6.12 -5.03
CA PRO A 392 -2.55 6.12 -6.07
C PRO A 392 -1.35 5.20 -5.79
N THR A 393 -1.37 4.39 -4.72
CA THR A 393 -0.31 3.49 -4.26
C THR A 393 0.99 4.20 -3.92
N GLY A 394 1.19 4.62 -2.66
CA GLY A 394 2.36 5.44 -2.31
C GLY A 394 3.74 4.80 -2.59
N SER A 395 3.86 3.47 -2.50
CA SER A 395 5.03 2.70 -2.96
C SER A 395 5.14 2.62 -4.48
N GLY A 396 4.01 2.59 -5.19
CA GLY A 396 3.90 2.69 -6.64
C GLY A 396 4.31 4.07 -7.15
N VAL A 397 3.82 5.16 -6.53
CA VAL A 397 4.29 6.54 -6.75
C VAL A 397 5.79 6.63 -6.52
N THR A 398 6.31 6.05 -5.43
CA THR A 398 7.74 5.99 -5.14
C THR A 398 8.53 5.34 -6.28
N ALA A 399 8.12 4.14 -6.72
CA ALA A 399 8.76 3.41 -7.81
C ALA A 399 8.63 4.15 -9.16
N ARG A 400 7.47 4.77 -9.44
CA ARG A 400 7.19 5.49 -10.69
C ARG A 400 7.95 6.82 -10.79
N ILE A 401 8.13 7.53 -9.68
CA ILE A 401 9.05 8.69 -9.61
C ILE A 401 10.49 8.25 -9.90
N ALA A 402 10.96 7.17 -9.27
CA ALA A 402 12.32 6.66 -9.52
C ALA A 402 12.53 6.22 -10.98
N LEU A 403 11.51 5.60 -11.59
CA LEU A 403 11.50 5.22 -13.01
C LEU A 403 11.51 6.45 -13.94
N GLN A 404 10.64 7.45 -13.69
CA GLN A 404 10.58 8.67 -14.50
C GLN A 404 11.87 9.48 -14.38
N TYR A 405 12.44 9.61 -13.19
CA TYR A 405 13.76 10.23 -12.97
C TYR A 405 14.88 9.45 -13.69
N HIS A 406 14.90 8.12 -13.60
CA HIS A 406 15.88 7.27 -14.31
C HIS A 406 15.80 7.44 -15.84
N LYS A 407 14.59 7.58 -16.40
CA LYS A 407 14.36 7.85 -17.83
C LYS A 407 14.53 9.33 -18.23
N GLY A 408 14.90 10.22 -17.31
CA GLY A 408 15.05 11.66 -17.58
C GLY A 408 13.73 12.39 -17.87
N LEU A 409 12.60 11.82 -17.48
CA LEU A 409 11.25 12.36 -17.66
C LEU A 409 10.78 13.24 -16.49
N LEU A 410 11.57 13.30 -15.41
CA LEU A 410 11.32 14.11 -14.21
C LEU A 410 12.65 14.55 -13.59
N GLU A 411 12.73 15.81 -13.15
CA GLU A 411 13.91 16.38 -12.48
C GLU A 411 13.90 16.18 -10.95
N LEU A 412 15.04 16.40 -10.29
CA LEU A 412 15.10 16.47 -8.82
C LEU A 412 14.22 17.64 -8.32
N ASN A 413 13.51 17.39 -7.22
CA ASN A 413 12.54 18.28 -6.57
C ASN A 413 11.32 18.69 -7.41
N GLN A 414 11.21 18.23 -8.66
CA GLN A 414 10.02 18.45 -9.49
C GLN A 414 8.85 17.61 -8.96
N THR A 415 7.76 18.29 -8.58
CA THR A 415 6.59 17.64 -7.95
C THR A 415 5.58 17.23 -9.01
N ARG A 416 5.16 15.96 -8.96
CA ARG A 416 4.15 15.40 -9.84
C ARG A 416 2.93 14.89 -9.06
N ALA A 417 1.73 15.10 -9.61
CA ALA A 417 0.49 14.55 -9.08
C ALA A 417 0.16 13.18 -9.71
N PHE A 418 -0.31 12.25 -8.87
CA PHE A 418 -0.71 10.90 -9.24
C PHE A 418 -2.13 10.66 -8.76
N LYS A 419 -3.02 10.32 -9.70
CA LYS A 419 -4.44 10.09 -9.45
C LYS A 419 -4.75 8.59 -9.45
N SER A 420 -5.59 8.16 -8.53
CA SER A 420 -6.22 6.84 -8.53
C SER A 420 -7.37 6.83 -9.54
N SER A 421 -7.43 5.83 -10.44
CA SER A 421 -8.64 5.66 -11.25
C SER A 421 -9.83 5.10 -10.45
N ALA A 422 -9.56 4.35 -9.37
CA ALA A 422 -10.59 3.70 -8.56
C ALA A 422 -11.41 4.70 -7.70
N THR A 423 -10.78 5.79 -7.24
CA THR A 423 -11.44 6.77 -6.34
C THR A 423 -11.31 8.23 -6.78
N GLY A 424 -10.45 8.52 -7.75
CA GLY A 424 -10.09 9.89 -8.11
C GLY A 424 -9.21 10.62 -7.07
N SER A 425 -8.81 9.96 -5.98
CA SER A 425 -7.91 10.53 -4.98
C SER A 425 -6.53 10.82 -5.57
N VAL A 426 -5.80 11.78 -4.98
CA VAL A 426 -4.51 12.26 -5.49
C VAL A 426 -3.46 12.23 -4.40
N PHE A 427 -2.28 11.70 -4.74
CA PHE A 427 -1.02 11.85 -4.00
C PHE A 427 -0.06 12.69 -4.84
N THR A 428 0.90 13.34 -4.20
CA THR A 428 2.03 13.96 -4.91
C THR A 428 3.32 13.19 -4.65
N GLY A 429 4.24 13.23 -5.60
CA GLY A 429 5.55 12.59 -5.53
C GLY A 429 6.65 13.48 -6.11
N LYS A 430 7.86 13.43 -5.54
CA LYS A 430 9.09 14.04 -6.12
C LYS A 430 10.35 13.32 -5.66
N ALA A 431 11.36 13.22 -6.52
CA ALA A 431 12.68 12.78 -6.10
C ALA A 431 13.38 13.91 -5.32
N VAL A 432 13.63 13.74 -4.02
CA VAL A 432 14.21 14.81 -3.18
C VAL A 432 15.73 14.81 -3.13
N ARG A 433 16.36 13.65 -3.36
CA ARG A 433 17.81 13.51 -3.50
C ARG A 433 18.19 12.19 -4.16
N GLU A 434 19.38 12.14 -4.73
CA GLU A 434 20.02 10.91 -5.18
C GLU A 434 20.41 10.00 -4.00
N ALA A 435 20.55 8.71 -4.31
CA ALA A 435 20.91 7.63 -3.41
C ALA A 435 21.51 6.45 -4.22
N LYS A 436 21.85 5.35 -3.52
CA LYS A 436 22.16 4.05 -4.13
C LYS A 436 21.41 2.94 -3.37
N CYS A 437 21.24 1.81 -4.03
CA CYS A 437 20.84 0.53 -3.44
C CYS A 437 21.59 -0.57 -4.19
N GLY A 438 22.58 -1.20 -3.55
CA GLY A 438 23.67 -1.90 -4.25
C GLY A 438 24.26 -1.04 -5.38
N ASP A 439 24.34 -1.62 -6.57
CA ASP A 439 24.84 -0.96 -7.79
C ASP A 439 23.83 -0.03 -8.48
N PHE A 440 22.55 -0.05 -8.08
CA PHE A 440 21.52 0.75 -8.72
C PHE A 440 21.63 2.23 -8.33
N LYS A 441 21.58 3.11 -9.35
CA LYS A 441 21.30 4.53 -9.14
C LYS A 441 19.88 4.67 -8.60
N ALA A 442 19.75 5.22 -7.41
CA ALA A 442 18.48 5.34 -6.71
C ALA A 442 18.18 6.80 -6.37
N VAL A 443 16.95 7.06 -5.94
CA VAL A 443 16.51 8.32 -5.34
C VAL A 443 15.78 8.06 -4.04
N ILE A 444 15.80 9.04 -3.14
CA ILE A 444 14.78 9.14 -2.09
C ILE A 444 13.61 9.93 -2.68
N VAL A 445 12.41 9.39 -2.55
CA VAL A 445 11.17 10.04 -3.00
C VAL A 445 10.44 10.59 -1.79
N GLU A 446 9.97 11.82 -1.89
CA GLU A 446 8.92 12.33 -1.03
C GLU A 446 7.55 12.02 -1.65
N VAL A 447 6.66 11.37 -0.89
CA VAL A 447 5.26 11.16 -1.27
C VAL A 447 4.35 11.81 -0.23
N SER A 448 3.31 12.52 -0.67
CA SER A 448 2.35 13.20 0.21
C SER A 448 0.91 12.79 -0.10
N GLY A 449 0.08 12.70 0.94
CA GLY A 449 -1.33 12.34 0.85
C GLY A 449 -2.06 12.47 2.19
N GLN A 450 -3.38 12.37 2.18
CA GLN A 450 -4.22 12.59 3.37
C GLN A 450 -4.91 11.32 3.85
N ALA A 451 -4.89 11.11 5.17
CA ALA A 451 -5.41 9.93 5.86
C ALA A 451 -6.44 10.28 6.94
N HIS A 452 -7.57 9.57 6.96
CA HIS A 452 -8.70 9.83 7.87
C HIS A 452 -9.01 8.59 8.72
N TYR A 453 -9.52 8.79 9.93
CA TYR A 453 -10.08 7.70 10.74
C TYR A 453 -11.47 7.33 10.24
N THR A 454 -11.78 6.03 10.20
CA THR A 454 -13.09 5.51 9.79
C THR A 454 -13.84 4.85 10.94
N GLY A 455 -13.14 4.32 11.96
CA GLY A 455 -13.78 3.77 13.15
C GLY A 455 -12.83 3.07 14.11
N THR A 456 -13.39 2.46 15.14
CA THR A 456 -12.72 1.51 16.03
C THR A 456 -13.58 0.28 16.20
N ALA A 457 -12.97 -0.89 16.35
CA ALA A 457 -13.69 -2.16 16.53
C ALA A 457 -12.94 -3.06 17.53
N SER A 458 -13.63 -4.09 18.02
CA SER A 458 -13.01 -5.20 18.74
C SER A 458 -13.54 -6.50 18.16
N PHE A 459 -12.68 -7.21 17.44
CA PHE A 459 -13.03 -8.45 16.76
C PHE A 459 -12.93 -9.63 17.70
N ILE A 460 -13.94 -10.49 17.61
CA ILE A 460 -14.14 -11.65 18.48
C ILE A 460 -14.22 -12.91 17.63
N VAL A 461 -13.77 -14.01 18.24
CA VAL A 461 -13.86 -15.38 17.75
C VAL A 461 -14.51 -16.22 18.84
N GLU A 462 -15.60 -16.89 18.48
CA GLU A 462 -16.21 -17.95 19.29
C GLU A 462 -15.56 -19.28 18.89
N ASP A 463 -15.39 -20.21 19.85
CA ASP A 463 -14.56 -21.40 19.62
C ASP A 463 -15.21 -22.40 18.63
N ASP A 464 -16.54 -22.36 18.54
CA ASP A 464 -17.42 -23.16 17.68
C ASP A 464 -17.79 -22.49 16.34
N ASP A 465 -17.35 -21.25 16.08
CA ASP A 465 -17.52 -20.57 14.78
C ASP A 465 -16.75 -21.34 13.67
N PRO A 466 -17.42 -22.00 12.71
CA PRO A 466 -16.75 -22.76 11.65
C PRO A 466 -16.01 -21.84 10.66
N LEU A 467 -16.35 -20.56 10.64
CA LEU A 467 -15.73 -19.51 9.82
C LEU A 467 -14.82 -18.61 10.67
N ARG A 468 -14.37 -19.08 11.85
CA ARG A 468 -13.55 -18.30 12.80
C ARG A 468 -12.31 -17.67 12.19
N ASP A 469 -11.65 -18.37 11.27
CA ASP A 469 -10.45 -17.86 10.59
C ASP A 469 -10.76 -17.06 9.31
N GLY A 470 -12.03 -16.95 8.91
CA GLY A 470 -12.50 -16.19 7.76
C GLY A 470 -12.33 -16.88 6.41
N PHE A 471 -12.93 -16.28 5.38
CA PHE A 471 -12.94 -16.76 3.99
C PHE A 471 -12.85 -15.61 2.98
N LEU A 472 -12.60 -15.94 1.72
CA LEU A 472 -12.69 -15.01 0.59
C LEU A 472 -13.61 -15.58 -0.49
N LEU A 473 -14.46 -14.74 -1.04
CA LEU A 473 -15.11 -14.98 -2.34
C LEU A 473 -14.22 -14.36 -3.44
N LYS A 474 -14.08 -15.07 -4.58
CA LYS A 474 -13.20 -14.68 -5.68
C LYS A 474 -13.95 -14.45 -6.97
#